data_AF-A0A7Y7A0L0-F1
#
_entry.id   AF-A0A7Y7A0L0-F1
#
_cell.length_a   1.000
_cell.length_b   1.000
_cell.length_c   1.000
_cell.angle_alpha   90.00
_cell.angle_beta   90.00
_cell.angle_gamma   90.00
#
_symmetry.space_group_name_H-M   'P 1'
#
loop_
_entity.id
_entity.type
_entity.pdbx_description
1 polymer ?
#
loop_
_entity_poly.entity_id
_entity_poly.type
_entity_poly.pdbx_seq_one_letter_code
_entity_poly.pdbx_strand_id
1 'polypeptide(L)'
;MTGDSSRLWIAPRDSQGWHDEYVLAAVNWLCQSLPMAEIDKRMASTESYFQTAKQRWAQGDRVPLYDKQDTISWYLHQALRYADPNLRPDFFLPEGYRIAPLFRRLGQLLPNLLEVGAVDERAARMLKKDKGQPDDALYELLVAGAYISRGWGKVEFLDETPGLGKRNDLLIERGPEHWAIECKRTGRSGYAYEERIAAEKIAQNAHSLSKGQRKSFVALVQYKEEIIELGESYLTSKIEHFLEGSGPFEWDEASSRGVVFDLPWHDLYVVLNHDDIYFGSSRMVELILGQYDPIMDFTMDGTWTPAEGRPLHATWVDQASLVVWRSTSEVAEQRKARHFRSVVGRASQQLPGDSPGAVHVGYENVGGNGVERLRHQLNQQTMLEFDPGKTGLRMVYGNYFMPELVTSRNESCAVSETLAWYPVGGGREVHPLPEHMLFSDEDGLPGEHF
;
A
#
# COMPACT_ATOMS: atom_id res chain seq x y z
N MET A 1 5.44 30.66 18.06
CA MET A 1 4.87 29.64 17.17
C MET A 1 3.37 29.74 17.29
N THR A 2 2.71 30.45 16.37
CA THR A 2 1.25 30.36 16.19
C THR A 2 0.97 28.95 15.69
N GLY A 3 0.60 28.06 16.62
CA GLY A 3 0.34 26.66 16.32
C GLY A 3 -0.77 26.56 15.28
N ASP A 4 -0.50 25.84 14.20
CA ASP A 4 -1.53 25.51 13.22
C ASP A 4 -2.57 24.61 13.92
N SER A 5 -3.71 25.20 14.26
CA SER A 5 -4.82 24.50 14.91
C SER A 5 -5.46 23.43 13.99
N SER A 6 -5.07 23.37 12.71
CA SER A 6 -5.56 22.39 11.75
C SER A 6 -5.37 20.96 12.25
N ARG A 7 -4.22 20.63 12.87
CA ARG A 7 -3.90 19.27 13.34
C ARG A 7 -4.57 18.88 14.66
N LEU A 8 -5.19 19.79 15.41
CA LEU A 8 -5.86 19.45 16.68
C LEU A 8 -7.35 19.10 16.50
N TRP A 9 -7.74 18.73 15.27
CA TRP A 9 -9.13 18.36 14.99
C TRP A 9 -9.56 17.08 15.72
N ILE A 10 -10.84 17.04 16.08
CA ILE A 10 -11.53 15.93 16.73
C ILE A 10 -12.51 15.34 15.74
N ALA A 11 -12.59 14.00 15.63
CA ALA A 11 -13.53 13.37 14.73
C ALA A 11 -14.97 13.73 15.10
N PRO A 12 -15.82 14.15 14.13
CA PRO A 12 -17.23 14.34 14.40
C PRO A 12 -17.85 13.00 14.82
N ARG A 13 -18.64 13.01 15.90
CA ARG A 13 -19.35 11.81 16.39
C ARG A 13 -20.65 11.56 15.64
N ASP A 14 -21.12 12.54 14.88
CA ASP A 14 -22.28 12.50 14.01
C ASP A 14 -21.88 12.30 12.53
N SER A 15 -22.85 12.07 11.67
CA SER A 15 -22.66 11.94 10.21
C SER A 15 -21.75 10.78 9.74
N GLN A 16 -21.49 9.78 10.60
CA GLN A 16 -20.77 8.56 10.24
C GLN A 16 -21.69 7.48 9.61
N GLY A 17 -22.97 7.77 9.40
CA GLY A 17 -23.96 6.83 8.84
C GLY A 17 -23.96 6.71 7.30
N TRP A 18 -22.86 7.08 6.64
CA TRP A 18 -22.78 7.05 5.17
C TRP A 18 -22.67 5.63 4.61
N HIS A 19 -23.14 5.46 3.38
CA HIS A 19 -22.95 4.26 2.57
C HIS A 19 -22.02 4.59 1.39
N ASP A 20 -21.12 3.68 1.04
CA ASP A 20 -20.30 3.80 -0.17
C ASP A 20 -20.86 2.91 -1.29
N GLU A 21 -21.74 3.50 -2.10
CA GLU A 21 -22.43 2.81 -3.20
C GLU A 21 -21.47 2.22 -4.24
N TYR A 22 -20.30 2.84 -4.45
CA TYR A 22 -19.31 2.31 -5.39
C TYR A 22 -18.67 1.04 -4.85
N VAL A 23 -18.27 1.04 -3.57
CA VAL A 23 -17.74 -0.16 -2.93
C VAL A 23 -18.79 -1.28 -2.93
N LEU A 24 -20.04 -0.97 -2.60
CA LEU A 24 -21.13 -1.95 -2.63
C LEU A 24 -21.36 -2.50 -4.05
N ALA A 25 -21.35 -1.65 -5.07
CA ALA A 25 -21.49 -2.08 -6.47
C ALA A 25 -20.36 -3.01 -6.91
N ALA A 26 -19.11 -2.70 -6.56
CA ALA A 26 -17.96 -3.54 -6.87
C ALA A 26 -18.04 -4.91 -6.19
N VAL A 27 -18.37 -4.95 -4.90
CA VAL A 27 -18.55 -6.20 -4.16
C VAL A 27 -19.67 -7.03 -4.77
N ASN A 28 -20.81 -6.40 -5.05
CA ASN A 28 -21.97 -7.08 -5.64
C ASN A 28 -21.63 -7.69 -7.00
N TRP A 29 -20.98 -6.93 -7.88
CA TRP A 29 -20.57 -7.42 -9.20
C TRP A 29 -19.63 -8.63 -9.10
N LEU A 30 -18.56 -8.55 -8.29
CA LEU A 30 -17.64 -9.67 -8.13
C LEU A 30 -18.36 -10.94 -7.66
N CYS A 31 -19.22 -10.80 -6.65
CA CYS A 31 -19.96 -11.92 -6.05
C CYS A 31 -21.01 -12.56 -6.98
N GLN A 32 -21.44 -11.90 -8.07
CA GLN A 32 -22.45 -12.44 -8.99
C GLN A 32 -22.03 -13.74 -9.68
N SER A 33 -20.72 -14.00 -9.78
CA SER A 33 -20.16 -15.20 -10.43
C SER A 33 -20.25 -16.49 -9.60
N LEU A 34 -20.75 -16.38 -8.35
CA LEU A 34 -20.95 -17.48 -7.41
C LEU A 34 -22.42 -17.55 -6.91
N PRO A 35 -22.91 -18.75 -6.55
CA PRO A 35 -24.22 -18.88 -5.90
C PRO A 35 -24.26 -18.10 -4.58
N MET A 36 -25.37 -17.41 -4.28
CA MET A 36 -25.52 -16.61 -3.05
C MET A 36 -25.21 -17.40 -1.78
N ALA A 37 -25.70 -18.64 -1.68
CA ALA A 37 -25.44 -19.51 -0.54
C ALA A 37 -23.95 -19.83 -0.33
N GLU A 38 -23.14 -19.84 -1.40
CA GLU A 38 -21.70 -20.00 -1.31
C GLU A 38 -21.03 -18.72 -0.78
N ILE A 39 -21.44 -17.56 -1.27
CA ILE A 39 -20.97 -16.26 -0.77
C ILE A 39 -21.31 -16.08 0.71
N ASP A 40 -22.56 -16.33 1.11
CA ASP A 40 -23.01 -16.22 2.50
C ASP A 40 -22.17 -17.10 3.44
N LYS A 41 -21.95 -18.36 3.05
CA LYS A 41 -21.11 -19.28 3.81
C LYS A 41 -19.67 -18.79 3.92
N ARG A 42 -19.11 -18.27 2.83
CA ARG A 42 -17.73 -17.77 2.76
C ARG A 42 -17.55 -16.54 3.66
N MET A 43 -18.46 -15.57 3.56
CA MET A 43 -18.48 -14.36 4.40
C MET A 43 -18.67 -14.70 5.89
N ALA A 44 -19.59 -15.61 6.23
CA ALA A 44 -19.79 -16.06 7.61
C ALA A 44 -18.54 -16.76 8.18
N SER A 45 -17.82 -17.53 7.36
CA SER A 45 -16.57 -18.16 7.75
C SER A 45 -15.47 -17.12 8.02
N THR A 46 -15.34 -16.10 7.17
CA THR A 46 -14.37 -15.00 7.36
C THR A 46 -14.68 -14.21 8.63
N GLU A 47 -15.95 -13.86 8.86
CA GLU A 47 -16.41 -13.16 10.06
C GLU A 47 -16.08 -13.95 11.33
N SER A 48 -16.45 -15.24 11.38
CA SER A 48 -16.18 -16.12 12.53
C SER A 48 -14.68 -16.25 12.83
N TYR A 49 -13.86 -16.40 11.78
CA TYR A 49 -12.41 -16.42 11.91
C TYR A 49 -11.91 -15.10 12.51
N PHE A 50 -12.33 -13.97 11.97
CA PHE A 50 -11.89 -12.64 12.39
C PHE A 50 -12.27 -12.33 13.85
N GLN A 51 -13.50 -12.62 14.27
CA GLN A 51 -13.92 -12.40 15.66
C GLN A 51 -13.13 -13.28 16.64
N THR A 52 -12.86 -14.53 16.28
CA THR A 52 -12.02 -15.43 17.10
C THR A 52 -10.60 -14.87 17.23
N ALA A 53 -10.02 -14.39 16.13
CA ALA A 53 -8.70 -13.77 16.14
C ALA A 53 -8.66 -12.47 16.98
N LYS A 54 -9.68 -11.61 16.88
CA LYS A 54 -9.81 -10.40 17.72
C LYS A 54 -9.80 -10.72 19.21
N GLN A 55 -10.52 -11.77 19.63
CA GLN A 55 -10.55 -12.21 21.03
C GLN A 55 -9.18 -12.67 21.53
N ARG A 56 -8.43 -13.42 20.70
CA ARG A 56 -7.06 -13.84 21.03
C ARG A 56 -6.10 -12.65 21.09
N TRP A 57 -6.24 -11.70 20.17
CA TRP A 57 -5.45 -10.47 20.17
C TRP A 57 -5.69 -9.64 21.45
N ALA A 58 -6.93 -9.57 21.94
CA ALA A 58 -7.26 -8.91 23.20
C ALA A 58 -6.57 -9.55 24.42
N GLN A 59 -6.18 -10.83 24.32
CA GLN A 59 -5.42 -11.57 25.34
C GLN A 59 -3.89 -11.52 25.10
N GLY A 60 -3.43 -10.74 24.12
CA GLY A 60 -2.02 -10.61 23.75
C GLY A 60 -1.51 -11.65 22.76
N ASP A 61 -2.36 -12.60 22.34
CA ASP A 61 -2.00 -13.66 21.39
C ASP A 61 -2.22 -13.20 19.94
N ARG A 62 -1.14 -12.87 19.24
CA ARG A 62 -1.14 -12.35 17.87
C ARG A 62 -1.19 -13.48 16.85
N VAL A 63 -2.40 -13.83 16.43
CA VAL A 63 -2.67 -14.81 15.37
C VAL A 63 -3.08 -14.17 14.04
N PRO A 64 -3.04 -14.89 12.91
CA PRO A 64 -3.65 -14.40 11.67
C PRO A 64 -5.10 -13.97 11.88
N LEU A 65 -5.55 -12.97 11.13
CA LEU A 65 -6.91 -12.40 11.25
C LEU A 65 -7.90 -12.98 10.23
N TYR A 66 -7.40 -13.71 9.24
CA TYR A 66 -8.17 -14.37 8.20
C TYR A 66 -7.38 -15.55 7.62
N ASP A 67 -8.05 -16.40 6.84
CA ASP A 67 -7.42 -17.49 6.11
C ASP A 67 -6.70 -16.98 4.86
N LYS A 68 -5.36 -17.09 4.84
CA LYS A 68 -4.52 -16.68 3.70
C LYS A 68 -4.75 -17.51 2.43
N GLN A 69 -5.39 -18.69 2.54
CA GLN A 69 -5.79 -19.45 1.35
C GLN A 69 -7.00 -18.81 0.65
N ASP A 70 -7.66 -17.86 1.29
CA ASP A 70 -8.85 -17.18 0.81
C ASP A 70 -8.82 -15.67 1.14
N THR A 71 -7.70 -15.03 0.78
CA THR A 71 -7.46 -13.60 0.94
C THR A 71 -8.55 -12.73 0.28
N ILE A 72 -9.11 -13.13 -0.87
CA ILE A 72 -10.18 -12.35 -1.52
C ILE A 72 -11.44 -12.27 -0.64
N SER A 73 -11.75 -13.29 0.16
CA SER A 73 -12.87 -13.21 1.11
C SER A 73 -12.65 -12.15 2.18
N TRP A 74 -11.41 -12.04 2.65
CA TRP A 74 -11.04 -10.97 3.58
C TRP A 74 -11.22 -9.59 2.94
N TYR A 75 -10.88 -9.44 1.66
CA TYR A 75 -11.03 -8.17 0.94
C TYR A 75 -12.51 -7.80 0.79
N LEU A 76 -13.34 -8.73 0.32
CA LEU A 76 -14.79 -8.51 0.21
C LEU A 76 -15.42 -8.17 1.57
N HIS A 77 -15.01 -8.90 2.61
CA HIS A 77 -15.45 -8.66 3.97
C HIS A 77 -15.10 -7.23 4.42
N GLN A 78 -13.83 -6.83 4.34
CA GLN A 78 -13.40 -5.49 4.77
C GLN A 78 -14.01 -4.36 3.92
N ALA A 79 -14.18 -4.57 2.62
CA ALA A 79 -14.87 -3.64 1.73
C ALA A 79 -16.33 -3.40 2.17
N LEU A 80 -17.07 -4.47 2.49
CA LEU A 80 -18.45 -4.36 3.01
C LEU A 80 -18.50 -3.62 4.36
N ARG A 81 -17.57 -3.91 5.29
CA ARG A 81 -17.53 -3.24 6.60
C ARG A 81 -17.17 -1.76 6.45
N TYR A 82 -16.35 -1.40 5.47
CA TYR A 82 -16.12 0.01 5.15
C TYR A 82 -17.40 0.70 4.66
N ALA A 83 -18.09 0.06 3.71
CA ALA A 83 -19.17 0.66 2.95
C ALA A 83 -20.52 0.71 3.67
N ASP A 84 -20.79 -0.16 4.64
CA ASP A 84 -22.07 -0.22 5.38
C ASP A 84 -21.86 0.22 6.85
N PRO A 85 -22.56 1.28 7.32
CA PRO A 85 -22.41 1.78 8.68
C PRO A 85 -22.83 0.76 9.75
N ASN A 86 -23.73 -0.17 9.43
CA ASN A 86 -24.15 -1.21 10.37
C ASN A 86 -23.08 -2.29 10.58
N LEU A 87 -22.19 -2.45 9.59
CA LEU A 87 -21.10 -3.44 9.63
C LEU A 87 -19.76 -2.81 10.06
N ARG A 88 -19.63 -1.48 9.96
CA ARG A 88 -18.39 -0.74 10.22
C ARG A 88 -17.71 -0.94 11.57
N PRO A 89 -18.39 -1.29 12.68
CA PRO A 89 -17.69 -1.66 13.92
C PRO A 89 -16.63 -2.78 13.75
N ASP A 90 -16.75 -3.61 12.71
CA ASP A 90 -15.80 -4.66 12.37
C ASP A 90 -14.87 -4.34 11.19
N PHE A 91 -14.81 -3.07 10.78
CA PHE A 91 -13.79 -2.59 9.86
C PHE A 91 -12.41 -2.62 10.54
N PHE A 92 -11.53 -3.47 10.05
CA PHE A 92 -10.17 -3.62 10.54
C PHE A 92 -9.27 -2.62 9.84
N LEU A 93 -9.21 -1.41 10.39
CA LEU A 93 -8.45 -0.30 9.83
C LEU A 93 -7.06 -0.69 9.29
N PRO A 94 -6.20 -1.48 9.98
CA PRO A 94 -4.83 -1.75 9.52
C PRO A 94 -4.69 -2.48 8.19
N GLU A 95 -5.74 -3.17 7.73
CA GLU A 95 -5.81 -3.76 6.39
C GLU A 95 -6.88 -3.08 5.53
N GLY A 96 -7.92 -2.54 6.15
CA GLY A 96 -9.05 -1.95 5.46
C GLY A 96 -8.71 -0.68 4.69
N TYR A 97 -7.78 0.14 5.19
CA TYR A 97 -7.43 1.43 4.54
C TYR A 97 -6.85 1.27 3.13
N ARG A 98 -6.23 0.11 2.84
CA ARG A 98 -5.73 -0.22 1.49
C ARG A 98 -6.76 -0.92 0.61
N ILE A 99 -7.73 -1.61 1.21
CA ILE A 99 -8.78 -2.35 0.51
C ILE A 99 -9.89 -1.39 0.03
N ALA A 100 -10.33 -0.48 0.89
CA ALA A 100 -11.46 0.40 0.59
C ALA A 100 -11.28 1.25 -0.69
N PRO A 101 -10.13 1.93 -0.90
CA PRO A 101 -9.90 2.69 -2.13
C PRO A 101 -9.91 1.83 -3.40
N LEU A 102 -9.39 0.60 -3.34
CA LEU A 102 -9.38 -0.34 -4.47
C LEU A 102 -10.82 -0.65 -4.91
N PHE A 103 -11.67 -1.04 -3.97
CA PHE A 103 -13.06 -1.39 -4.28
C PHE A 103 -13.89 -0.17 -4.68
N ARG A 104 -13.64 0.99 -4.07
CA ARG A 104 -14.29 2.23 -4.48
C ARG A 104 -13.96 2.56 -5.93
N ARG A 105 -12.69 2.46 -6.32
CA ARG A 105 -12.27 2.71 -7.70
C ARG A 105 -12.84 1.69 -8.68
N LEU A 106 -12.84 0.41 -8.33
CA LEU A 106 -13.50 -0.61 -9.16
C LEU A 106 -14.99 -0.32 -9.36
N GLY A 107 -15.69 0.15 -8.32
CA GLY A 107 -17.09 0.54 -8.42
C GLY A 107 -17.31 1.75 -9.33
N GLN A 108 -16.42 2.73 -9.29
CA GLN A 108 -16.45 3.89 -10.20
C GLN A 108 -16.20 3.48 -11.65
N LEU A 109 -15.27 2.55 -11.88
CA LEU A 109 -14.92 2.03 -13.20
C LEU A 109 -15.93 1.00 -13.73
N LEU A 110 -16.80 0.47 -12.86
CA LEU A 110 -17.69 -0.65 -13.19
C LEU A 110 -18.49 -0.46 -14.49
N PRO A 111 -19.11 0.70 -14.78
CA PRO A 111 -19.82 0.90 -16.04
C PRO A 111 -18.96 0.64 -17.28
N ASN A 112 -17.69 1.07 -17.26
CA ASN A 112 -16.77 0.84 -18.37
C ASN A 112 -16.17 -0.57 -18.33
N LEU A 113 -15.91 -1.12 -17.14
CA LEU A 113 -15.38 -2.47 -16.99
C LEU A 113 -16.33 -3.51 -17.60
N LEU A 114 -17.64 -3.32 -17.51
CA LEU A 114 -18.63 -4.21 -18.12
C LEU A 114 -18.58 -4.23 -19.66
N GLU A 115 -17.90 -3.27 -20.30
CA GLU A 115 -17.65 -3.26 -21.75
C GLU A 115 -16.37 -4.02 -22.13
N VAL A 116 -15.53 -4.38 -21.14
CA VAL A 116 -14.28 -5.11 -21.35
C VAL A 116 -14.59 -6.58 -21.63
N GLY A 117 -14.04 -7.10 -22.74
CA GLY A 117 -14.18 -8.49 -23.12
C GLY A 117 -13.58 -9.43 -22.07
N ALA A 118 -14.30 -10.51 -21.73
CA ALA A 118 -13.93 -11.52 -20.75
C ALA A 118 -13.69 -11.03 -19.30
N VAL A 119 -14.23 -9.86 -18.93
CA VAL A 119 -14.08 -9.28 -17.59
C VAL A 119 -14.73 -10.13 -16.49
N ASP A 120 -15.91 -10.70 -16.77
CA ASP A 120 -16.65 -11.51 -15.79
C ASP A 120 -15.95 -12.85 -15.54
N GLU A 121 -15.37 -13.45 -16.57
CA GLU A 121 -14.53 -14.64 -16.48
C GLU A 121 -13.29 -14.37 -15.64
N ARG A 122 -12.66 -13.19 -15.82
CA ARG A 122 -11.51 -12.77 -15.02
C ARG A 122 -11.89 -12.58 -13.55
N ALA A 123 -12.99 -11.90 -13.27
CA ALA A 123 -13.54 -11.71 -11.93
C ALA A 123 -13.89 -13.05 -11.26
N ALA A 124 -14.55 -13.95 -12.00
CA ALA A 124 -14.89 -15.29 -11.51
C ALA A 124 -13.64 -16.13 -11.20
N ARG A 125 -12.58 -16.01 -12.00
CA ARG A 125 -11.30 -16.70 -11.76
C ARG A 125 -10.65 -16.25 -10.46
N MET A 126 -10.68 -14.95 -10.17
CA MET A 126 -10.16 -14.40 -8.91
C MET A 126 -10.86 -15.03 -7.70
N LEU A 127 -12.18 -15.19 -7.75
CA LEU A 127 -12.94 -15.77 -6.64
C LEU A 127 -12.79 -17.29 -6.50
N LYS A 128 -12.46 -18.01 -7.58
CA LYS A 128 -12.42 -19.47 -7.61
C LYS A 128 -10.99 -20.04 -7.54
N LYS A 129 -10.11 -19.60 -8.42
CA LYS A 129 -8.74 -20.14 -8.59
C LYS A 129 -7.69 -19.31 -7.85
N ASP A 130 -7.77 -17.99 -7.94
CA ASP A 130 -6.71 -17.08 -7.46
C ASP A 130 -7.00 -16.52 -6.06
N LYS A 131 -7.89 -17.18 -5.31
CA LYS A 131 -8.47 -16.67 -4.05
C LYS A 131 -7.45 -16.27 -2.97
N GLY A 132 -6.26 -16.86 -2.98
CA GLY A 132 -5.17 -16.54 -2.04
C GLY A 132 -4.32 -15.33 -2.45
N GLN A 133 -4.37 -14.91 -3.73
CA GLN A 133 -3.53 -13.85 -4.30
C GLN A 133 -4.39 -12.92 -5.21
N PRO A 134 -5.38 -12.20 -4.65
CA PRO A 134 -6.29 -11.38 -5.45
C PRO A 134 -5.65 -10.11 -6.02
N ASP A 135 -4.50 -9.67 -5.49
CA ASP A 135 -3.91 -8.38 -5.85
C ASP A 135 -3.54 -8.29 -7.34
N ASP A 136 -3.11 -9.39 -7.97
CA ASP A 136 -2.80 -9.45 -9.40
C ASP A 136 -4.06 -9.18 -10.24
N ALA A 137 -5.15 -9.88 -9.93
CA ALA A 137 -6.43 -9.74 -10.62
C ALA A 137 -7.04 -8.33 -10.45
N LEU A 138 -7.01 -7.81 -9.22
CA LEU A 138 -7.51 -6.46 -8.94
C LEU A 138 -6.70 -5.40 -9.70
N TYR A 139 -5.38 -5.58 -9.78
CA TYR A 139 -4.51 -4.67 -10.51
C TYR A 139 -4.79 -4.71 -12.02
N GLU A 140 -4.95 -5.89 -12.60
CA GLU A 140 -5.30 -6.03 -14.01
C GLU A 140 -6.66 -5.37 -14.34
N LEU A 141 -7.66 -5.52 -13.46
CA LEU A 141 -8.95 -4.85 -13.60
C LEU A 141 -8.80 -3.32 -13.59
N LEU A 142 -7.98 -2.76 -12.71
CA LEU A 142 -7.71 -1.32 -12.70
C LEU A 142 -7.04 -0.84 -14.00
N VAL A 143 -6.06 -1.59 -14.50
CA VAL A 143 -5.38 -1.28 -15.78
C VAL A 143 -6.36 -1.35 -16.94
N ALA A 144 -7.16 -2.41 -17.06
CA ALA A 144 -8.20 -2.53 -18.08
C ALA A 144 -9.20 -1.37 -18.01
N GLY A 145 -9.67 -1.03 -16.81
CA GLY A 145 -10.54 0.11 -16.54
C GLY A 145 -9.93 1.45 -16.99
N ALA A 146 -8.63 1.66 -16.76
CA ALA A 146 -7.92 2.85 -17.20
C ALA A 146 -7.83 2.96 -18.73
N TYR A 147 -7.65 1.84 -19.45
CA TYR A 147 -7.66 1.82 -20.91
C TYR A 147 -9.03 2.15 -21.49
N ILE A 148 -10.08 1.44 -21.05
CA ILE A 148 -11.44 1.61 -21.59
C ILE A 148 -11.98 3.02 -21.30
N SER A 149 -11.74 3.55 -20.09
CA SER A 149 -12.16 4.91 -19.72
C SER A 149 -11.45 6.01 -20.51
N ARG A 150 -10.30 5.72 -21.11
CA ARG A 150 -9.50 6.67 -21.91
C ARG A 150 -9.63 6.44 -23.42
N GLY A 151 -10.77 5.91 -23.85
CA GLY A 151 -11.19 5.92 -25.25
C GLY A 151 -10.58 4.82 -26.13
N TRP A 152 -10.05 3.75 -25.54
CA TRP A 152 -9.78 2.52 -26.28
C TRP A 152 -11.10 1.84 -26.63
N GLY A 153 -11.32 1.56 -27.92
CA GLY A 153 -12.63 1.07 -28.40
C GLY A 153 -12.87 -0.42 -28.12
N LYS A 154 -11.80 -1.17 -27.86
CA LYS A 154 -11.86 -2.56 -27.42
C LYS A 154 -10.75 -2.80 -26.40
N VAL A 155 -11.11 -3.42 -25.28
CA VAL A 155 -10.20 -3.94 -24.25
C VAL A 155 -10.68 -5.34 -23.93
N GLU A 156 -9.80 -6.33 -23.94
CA GLU A 156 -10.17 -7.74 -23.79
C GLU A 156 -9.14 -8.49 -22.95
N PHE A 157 -9.60 -9.21 -21.92
CA PHE A 157 -8.80 -10.16 -21.17
C PHE A 157 -8.54 -11.42 -21.99
N LEU A 158 -7.32 -11.92 -21.90
CA LEU A 158 -6.91 -13.13 -22.63
C LEU A 158 -6.79 -14.32 -21.67
N ASP A 159 -7.35 -15.45 -22.10
CA ASP A 159 -7.22 -16.70 -21.37
C ASP A 159 -5.86 -17.36 -21.61
N GLU A 160 -5.23 -17.81 -20.53
CA GLU A 160 -4.12 -18.77 -20.62
C GLU A 160 -4.66 -20.08 -21.22
N THR A 161 -4.31 -20.35 -22.47
CA THR A 161 -4.72 -21.60 -23.12
C THR A 161 -3.67 -22.68 -22.84
N PRO A 162 -4.05 -23.81 -22.20
CA PRO A 162 -3.10 -24.88 -21.92
C PRO A 162 -2.40 -25.39 -23.20
N GLY A 163 -1.06 -25.36 -23.20
CA GLY A 163 -0.24 -25.86 -24.32
C GLY A 163 0.11 -24.85 -25.41
N LEU A 164 -0.42 -23.62 -25.38
CA LEU A 164 -0.12 -22.57 -26.38
C LEU A 164 0.90 -21.51 -25.90
N GLY A 165 1.53 -21.73 -24.74
CA GLY A 165 2.49 -20.81 -24.14
C GLY A 165 1.83 -19.70 -23.32
N LYS A 166 2.63 -18.98 -22.53
CA LYS A 166 2.19 -17.81 -21.77
C LYS A 166 1.88 -16.66 -22.74
N ARG A 167 0.78 -15.94 -22.49
CA ARG A 167 0.29 -14.83 -23.31
C ARG A 167 0.08 -13.62 -22.41
N ASN A 168 0.18 -12.44 -23.00
CA ASN A 168 -0.11 -11.17 -22.36
C ASN A 168 -1.53 -11.12 -21.77
N ASP A 169 -1.71 -10.37 -20.70
CA ASP A 169 -2.98 -10.31 -19.95
C ASP A 169 -4.13 -9.62 -20.72
N LEU A 170 -3.86 -8.50 -21.41
CA LEU A 170 -4.88 -7.75 -22.16
C LEU A 170 -4.48 -7.50 -23.61
N LEU A 171 -5.48 -7.50 -24.49
CA LEU A 171 -5.39 -6.90 -25.82
C LEU A 171 -6.24 -5.63 -25.86
N ILE A 172 -5.68 -4.55 -26.40
CA ILE A 172 -6.40 -3.29 -26.58
C ILE A 172 -6.36 -2.84 -28.04
N GLU A 173 -7.45 -2.26 -28.53
CA GLU A 173 -7.58 -1.74 -29.89
C GLU A 173 -8.28 -0.37 -29.94
N ARG A 174 -7.78 0.54 -30.77
CA ARG A 174 -8.37 1.85 -31.07
C ARG A 174 -8.15 2.17 -32.55
N GLY A 175 -9.16 1.90 -33.37
CA GLY A 175 -9.04 2.03 -34.82
C GLY A 175 -7.95 1.08 -35.35
N PRO A 176 -6.90 1.56 -36.04
CA PRO A 176 -5.81 0.71 -36.51
C PRO A 176 -4.75 0.41 -35.42
N GLU A 177 -4.77 1.13 -34.30
CA GLU A 177 -3.82 0.94 -33.21
C GLU A 177 -4.22 -0.27 -32.36
N HIS A 178 -3.27 -1.14 -32.06
CA HIS A 178 -3.47 -2.27 -31.16
C HIS A 178 -2.21 -2.51 -30.32
N TRP A 179 -2.38 -2.94 -29.08
CA TRP A 179 -1.27 -3.21 -28.16
C TRP A 179 -1.52 -4.46 -27.33
N ALA A 180 -0.45 -5.20 -27.08
CA ALA A 180 -0.41 -6.28 -26.10
C ALA A 180 0.02 -5.74 -24.74
N ILE A 181 -0.81 -5.91 -23.72
CA ILE A 181 -0.54 -5.38 -22.38
C ILE A 181 -0.30 -6.54 -21.41
N GLU A 182 0.80 -6.44 -20.67
CA GLU A 182 1.16 -7.36 -19.61
C GLU A 182 1.14 -6.62 -18.27
N CYS A 183 0.46 -7.17 -17.28
CA CYS A 183 0.34 -6.62 -15.95
C CYS A 183 1.15 -7.46 -14.96
N LYS A 184 1.97 -6.80 -14.14
CA LYS A 184 2.67 -7.43 -13.04
C LYS A 184 2.50 -6.62 -11.79
N ARG A 185 1.83 -7.22 -10.81
CA ARG A 185 1.73 -6.68 -9.48
C ARG A 185 2.91 -7.17 -8.66
N THR A 186 3.75 -6.25 -8.21
CA THR A 186 4.76 -6.56 -7.20
C THR A 186 4.14 -6.27 -5.84
N GLY A 187 3.83 -7.33 -5.08
CA GLY A 187 3.37 -7.20 -3.71
C GLY A 187 4.47 -6.70 -2.78
N ARG A 188 4.23 -6.78 -1.47
CA ARG A 188 5.22 -6.50 -0.40
C ARG A 188 6.30 -7.58 -0.32
N SER A 189 6.90 -7.98 -1.43
CA SER A 189 7.93 -9.02 -1.47
C SER A 189 9.15 -8.54 -2.26
N GLY A 190 10.31 -9.10 -1.94
CA GLY A 190 11.60 -8.67 -2.47
C GLY A 190 12.31 -7.66 -1.58
N TYR A 191 13.33 -7.02 -2.13
CA TYR A 191 14.34 -6.30 -1.35
C TYR A 191 13.77 -5.17 -0.46
N ALA A 192 12.81 -4.37 -0.94
CA ALA A 192 12.19 -3.31 -0.13
C ALA A 192 11.43 -3.86 1.09
N TYR A 193 10.82 -5.04 0.96
CA TYR A 193 10.19 -5.71 2.09
C TYR A 193 11.24 -6.23 3.09
N GLU A 194 12.35 -6.79 2.61
CA GLU A 194 13.46 -7.24 3.46
C GLU A 194 14.07 -6.07 4.25
N GLU A 195 14.28 -4.91 3.62
CA GLU A 195 14.70 -3.68 4.32
C GLU A 195 13.72 -3.27 5.40
N ARG A 196 12.42 -3.28 5.11
CA ARG A 196 11.38 -2.93 6.09
C ARG A 196 11.40 -3.89 7.28
N ILE A 197 11.47 -5.20 7.04
CA ILE A 197 11.53 -6.20 8.12
C ILE A 197 12.80 -6.01 8.96
N ALA A 198 13.95 -5.71 8.34
CA ALA A 198 15.16 -5.41 9.08
C ALA A 198 15.00 -4.16 9.96
N ALA A 199 14.41 -3.09 9.43
CA ALA A 199 14.14 -1.88 10.19
C ALA A 199 13.18 -2.12 11.37
N GLU A 200 12.09 -2.88 11.15
CA GLU A 200 11.13 -3.24 12.19
C GLU A 200 11.79 -4.03 13.34
N LYS A 201 12.72 -4.94 13.02
CA LYS A 201 13.50 -5.68 14.03
C LYS A 201 14.44 -4.78 14.83
N ILE A 202 15.13 -3.85 14.16
CA ILE A 202 15.98 -2.85 14.81
C ILE A 202 15.13 -1.98 15.76
N ALA A 203 13.96 -1.52 15.30
CA ALA A 203 13.04 -0.73 16.10
C ALA A 203 12.47 -1.53 17.28
N GLN A 204 12.15 -2.82 17.11
CA GLN A 204 11.62 -3.67 18.17
C GLN A 204 12.54 -3.76 19.39
N ASN A 205 13.86 -3.76 19.19
CA ASN A 205 14.82 -3.71 20.30
C ASN A 205 14.78 -2.36 21.02
N ALA A 206 14.65 -1.25 20.28
CA ALA A 206 14.46 0.08 20.86
C ALA A 206 13.15 0.17 21.68
N HIS A 207 12.04 -0.36 21.15
CA HIS A 207 10.75 -0.47 21.84
C HIS A 207 10.84 -1.30 23.13
N SER A 208 11.61 -2.40 23.10
CA SER A 208 11.80 -3.26 24.27
C SER A 208 12.55 -2.54 25.40
N LEU A 209 13.55 -1.70 25.07
CA LEU A 209 14.24 -0.85 26.04
C LEU A 209 13.30 0.19 26.66
N SER A 210 12.48 0.86 25.82
CA SER A 210 11.46 1.81 26.28
C SER A 210 10.55 1.18 27.34
N LYS A 211 10.04 -0.02 27.04
CA LYS A 211 9.15 -0.76 27.94
C LYS A 211 9.84 -1.21 29.22
N GLY A 212 11.07 -1.72 29.12
CA GLY A 212 11.86 -2.18 30.26
C GLY A 212 12.20 -1.04 31.24
N GLN A 213 12.50 0.15 30.72
CA GLN A 213 12.85 1.32 31.53
C GLN A 213 11.64 2.22 31.86
N ARG A 214 10.46 1.92 31.31
CA ARG A 214 9.24 2.74 31.44
C ARG A 214 9.46 4.21 31.03
N LYS A 215 10.23 4.43 29.96
CA LYS A 215 10.54 5.76 29.41
C LYS A 215 10.02 5.86 27.99
N SER A 216 9.43 7.00 27.65
CA SER A 216 8.85 7.25 26.33
C SER A 216 9.76 8.12 25.49
N PHE A 217 9.89 7.80 24.20
CA PHE A 217 10.79 8.53 23.31
C PHE A 217 10.29 8.57 21.87
N VAL A 218 10.89 9.48 21.10
CA VAL A 218 10.88 9.49 19.64
C VAL A 218 12.32 9.31 19.16
N ALA A 219 12.53 8.42 18.20
CA ALA A 219 13.78 8.25 17.47
C ALA A 219 13.55 8.55 15.98
N LEU A 220 14.27 9.52 15.44
CA LEU A 220 14.25 9.87 14.02
C LEU A 220 15.57 9.43 13.39
N VAL A 221 15.52 8.58 12.36
CA VAL A 221 16.71 7.93 11.79
C VAL A 221 16.74 8.05 10.28
N GLN A 222 17.90 8.41 9.73
CA GLN A 222 18.18 8.28 8.31
C GLN A 222 19.34 7.29 8.12
N TYR A 223 19.03 6.13 7.56
CA TYR A 223 20.02 5.10 7.23
C TYR A 223 20.74 5.47 5.92
N LYS A 224 22.06 5.49 5.95
CA LYS A 224 22.93 5.79 4.81
C LYS A 224 23.50 4.52 4.16
N GLU A 225 23.49 3.41 4.90
CA GLU A 225 23.82 2.06 4.43
C GLU A 225 22.56 1.20 4.28
N GLU A 226 22.69 0.05 3.62
CA GLU A 226 21.60 -0.93 3.51
C GLU A 226 21.15 -1.39 4.91
N ILE A 227 19.87 -1.20 5.24
CA ILE A 227 19.34 -1.51 6.57
C ILE A 227 19.52 -3.00 6.91
N ILE A 228 19.43 -3.87 5.90
CA ILE A 228 19.63 -5.32 6.06
C ILE A 228 21.03 -5.71 6.54
N GLU A 229 22.04 -4.85 6.32
CA GLU A 229 23.42 -5.08 6.78
C GLU A 229 23.65 -4.51 8.19
N LEU A 230 22.69 -3.74 8.72
CA LEU A 230 22.72 -3.27 10.09
C LEU A 230 22.25 -4.38 11.03
N GLY A 231 22.97 -4.58 12.12
CA GLY A 231 22.57 -5.55 13.15
C GLY A 231 21.28 -5.11 13.87
N GLU A 232 20.47 -6.08 14.31
CA GLU A 232 19.20 -5.79 15.03
C GLU A 232 19.41 -4.92 16.29
N SER A 233 20.61 -4.89 16.87
CA SER A 233 20.97 -4.05 18.03
C SER A 233 21.46 -2.64 17.67
N TYR A 234 21.40 -2.23 16.40
CA TYR A 234 22.02 -1.00 15.92
C TYR A 234 21.56 0.28 16.64
N LEU A 235 20.28 0.36 16.99
CA LEU A 235 19.73 1.49 17.75
C LEU A 235 19.90 1.33 19.27
N THR A 236 20.15 0.13 19.79
CA THR A 236 20.19 -0.16 21.24
C THR A 236 21.12 0.80 21.98
N SER A 237 22.38 0.94 21.56
CA SER A 237 23.35 1.78 22.27
C SER A 237 23.01 3.27 22.22
N LYS A 238 22.40 3.73 21.11
CA LYS A 238 21.96 5.12 20.94
C LYS A 238 20.79 5.45 21.86
N ILE A 239 19.86 4.50 22.00
CA ILE A 239 18.73 4.61 22.92
C ILE A 239 19.21 4.54 24.37
N GLU A 240 20.10 3.60 24.72
CA GLU A 240 20.67 3.52 26.07
C GLU A 240 21.35 4.83 26.48
N HIS A 241 22.15 5.41 25.58
CA HIS A 241 22.79 6.71 25.82
C HIS A 241 21.77 7.83 26.08
N PHE A 242 20.69 7.89 25.29
CA PHE A 242 19.59 8.81 25.54
C PHE A 242 18.93 8.57 26.90
N LEU A 243 18.64 7.31 27.24
CA LEU A 243 17.95 6.95 28.47
C LEU A 243 18.80 7.21 29.73
N GLU A 244 20.12 7.18 29.63
CA GLU A 244 21.07 7.55 30.69
C GLU A 244 21.30 9.07 30.78
N GLY A 245 21.03 9.80 29.69
CA GLY A 245 21.19 11.24 29.58
C GLY A 245 20.02 12.06 30.17
N SER A 246 20.17 13.39 30.12
CA SER A 246 19.17 14.36 30.59
C SER A 246 18.56 15.20 29.47
N GLY A 247 18.84 14.87 28.21
CA GLY A 247 18.34 15.60 27.05
C GLY A 247 18.45 14.77 25.76
N PRO A 248 18.12 15.38 24.61
CA PRO A 248 18.22 14.72 23.32
C PRO A 248 19.62 14.17 23.04
N PHE A 249 19.67 13.03 22.34
CA PHE A 249 20.91 12.45 21.84
C PHE A 249 20.92 12.45 20.32
N GLU A 250 21.90 13.12 19.72
CA GLU A 250 22.10 13.23 18.28
C GLU A 250 23.34 12.43 17.86
N TRP A 251 23.29 11.84 16.66
CA TRP A 251 24.45 11.19 16.05
C TRP A 251 24.51 11.46 14.54
N ASP A 252 25.73 11.47 14.02
CA ASP A 252 26.02 11.51 12.58
C ASP A 252 27.25 10.64 12.31
N GLU A 253 27.01 9.45 11.73
CA GLU A 253 28.04 8.46 11.43
C GLU A 253 27.94 7.98 9.97
N ALA A 254 28.85 7.08 9.56
CA ALA A 254 28.88 6.56 8.20
C ALA A 254 27.58 5.80 7.86
N SER A 255 27.09 4.96 8.76
CA SER A 255 25.93 4.10 8.55
C SER A 255 24.57 4.80 8.70
N SER A 256 24.48 5.84 9.54
CA SER A 256 23.23 6.62 9.70
C SER A 256 23.48 8.00 10.32
N ARG A 257 22.43 8.82 10.33
CA ARG A 257 22.32 10.00 11.20
C ARG A 257 20.95 10.00 11.87
N GLY A 258 20.83 10.62 13.03
CA GLY A 258 19.54 10.70 13.70
C GLY A 258 19.57 11.39 15.05
N VAL A 259 18.40 11.41 15.68
CA VAL A 259 18.18 11.99 16.99
C VAL A 259 17.17 11.16 17.78
N VAL A 260 17.39 11.05 19.09
CA VAL A 260 16.40 10.50 20.04
C VAL A 260 16.10 11.55 21.09
N PHE A 261 14.82 11.76 21.39
CA PHE A 261 14.36 12.75 22.35
C PHE A 261 13.08 12.30 23.07
N ASP A 262 12.74 12.98 24.16
CA ASP A 262 11.52 12.72 24.93
C ASP A 262 10.27 12.88 24.07
N LEU A 263 9.26 12.01 24.28
CA LEU A 263 8.03 12.08 23.53
C LEU A 263 7.22 13.36 23.88
N PRO A 264 6.92 14.23 22.91
CA PRO A 264 6.10 15.42 23.14
C PRO A 264 4.61 15.07 23.24
N TRP A 265 4.07 15.05 24.46
CA TRP A 265 2.72 14.56 24.75
C TRP A 265 1.57 15.53 24.46
N HIS A 266 1.86 16.83 24.35
CA HIS A 266 0.85 17.88 24.49
C HIS A 266 -0.35 17.71 23.53
N ASP A 267 -0.09 17.66 22.24
CA ASP A 267 -1.13 17.61 21.21
C ASP A 267 -1.89 16.27 21.22
N LEU A 268 -1.18 15.17 21.48
CA LEU A 268 -1.79 13.85 21.64
C LEU A 268 -2.82 13.85 22.77
N TYR A 269 -2.47 14.40 23.94
CA TYR A 269 -3.39 14.46 25.08
C TYR A 269 -4.51 15.48 24.90
N VAL A 270 -4.29 16.57 24.17
CA VAL A 270 -5.37 17.49 23.79
C VAL A 270 -6.46 16.74 23.00
N VAL A 271 -6.08 15.88 22.05
CA VAL A 271 -7.05 15.12 21.24
C VAL A 271 -7.63 13.93 22.01
N LEU A 272 -6.82 13.15 22.74
CA LEU A 272 -7.28 11.98 23.49
C LEU A 272 -8.31 12.30 24.59
N ASN A 273 -8.35 13.55 25.08
CA ASN A 273 -9.41 14.01 25.98
C ASN A 273 -10.81 14.03 25.33
N HIS A 274 -10.89 13.93 24.00
CA HIS A 274 -12.14 14.08 23.26
C HIS A 274 -12.40 12.95 22.25
N ASP A 275 -11.35 12.26 21.79
CA ASP A 275 -11.40 11.27 20.72
C ASP A 275 -10.56 10.03 21.03
N ASP A 276 -10.95 8.89 20.45
CA ASP A 276 -10.18 7.66 20.56
C ASP A 276 -9.40 7.44 19.26
N ILE A 277 -8.08 7.31 19.36
CA ILE A 277 -7.19 7.27 18.19
C ILE A 277 -6.65 5.87 18.00
N TYR A 278 -6.66 5.35 16.77
CA TYR A 278 -5.99 4.08 16.46
C TYR A 278 -4.51 4.15 16.87
N PHE A 279 -4.09 3.27 17.77
CA PHE A 279 -2.75 3.27 18.33
C PHE A 279 -1.72 2.93 17.24
N GLY A 280 -0.69 3.76 17.09
CA GLY A 280 0.30 3.61 16.02
C GLY A 280 -0.23 3.98 14.63
N SER A 281 -1.29 4.80 14.51
CA SER A 281 -1.68 5.42 13.23
C SER A 281 -0.75 6.57 12.84
N SER A 282 -0.73 6.92 11.55
CA SER A 282 -0.18 8.19 11.03
C SER A 282 -0.75 9.41 11.78
N ARG A 283 -2.04 9.39 12.16
CA ARG A 283 -2.67 10.42 12.99
C ARG A 283 -2.00 10.56 14.36
N MET A 284 -1.67 9.45 15.01
CA MET A 284 -0.92 9.48 16.26
C MET A 284 0.51 9.99 16.06
N VAL A 285 1.16 9.61 14.95
CA VAL A 285 2.48 10.15 14.57
C VAL A 285 2.42 11.66 14.33
N GLU A 286 1.40 12.16 13.64
CA GLU A 286 1.21 13.60 13.38
C GLU A 286 1.02 14.39 14.67
N LEU A 287 0.25 13.86 15.63
CA LEU A 287 0.05 14.52 16.92
C LEU A 287 1.33 14.52 17.78
N ILE A 288 2.18 13.50 17.64
CA ILE A 288 3.45 13.45 18.35
C ILE A 288 4.49 14.35 17.67
N LEU A 289 4.73 14.20 16.37
CA LEU A 289 5.78 14.94 15.66
C LEU A 289 5.35 16.34 15.21
N GLY A 290 4.05 16.63 15.30
CA GLY A 290 3.44 17.85 14.79
C GLY A 290 3.16 17.85 13.29
N GLN A 291 3.64 16.84 12.56
CA GLN A 291 3.40 16.59 11.13
C GLN A 291 3.59 15.10 10.83
N TYR A 292 2.95 14.62 9.77
CA TYR A 292 3.20 13.29 9.21
C TYR A 292 3.89 13.45 7.84
N ASP A 293 5.03 12.79 7.66
CA ASP A 293 5.73 12.72 6.39
C ASP A 293 5.51 11.33 5.77
N PRO A 294 4.75 11.21 4.67
CA PRO A 294 4.44 9.93 4.05
C PRO A 294 5.66 9.23 3.42
N ILE A 295 6.78 9.95 3.22
CA ILE A 295 8.06 9.40 2.74
C ILE A 295 8.83 8.72 3.88
N MET A 296 8.38 8.83 5.13
CA MET A 296 9.01 8.16 6.26
C MET A 296 8.27 6.87 6.61
N ASP A 297 9.01 5.84 6.96
CA ASP A 297 8.48 4.66 7.64
C ASP A 297 8.48 4.87 9.15
N PHE A 298 7.60 4.16 9.86
CA PHE A 298 7.60 4.19 11.31
C PHE A 298 7.04 2.92 11.94
N THR A 299 7.42 2.71 13.20
CA THR A 299 6.82 1.75 14.13
C THR A 299 6.57 2.42 15.48
N MET A 300 5.53 1.97 16.17
CA MET A 300 5.18 2.43 17.50
C MET A 300 4.84 1.25 18.40
N ASP A 301 5.32 1.31 19.63
CA ASP A 301 4.96 0.38 20.69
C ASP A 301 4.77 1.15 22.00
N GLY A 302 3.97 0.60 22.92
CA GLY A 302 3.63 1.29 24.16
C GLY A 302 2.55 0.60 24.99
N THR A 303 2.13 1.28 26.04
CA THR A 303 1.00 0.90 26.89
C THR A 303 -0.09 1.95 26.80
N TRP A 304 -1.31 1.51 26.50
CA TRP A 304 -2.47 2.38 26.33
C TRP A 304 -3.71 1.73 26.92
N THR A 305 -4.71 2.55 27.21
CA THR A 305 -6.04 2.10 27.58
C THR A 305 -6.89 1.98 26.32
N PRO A 306 -7.43 0.79 25.99
CA PRO A 306 -8.29 0.63 24.83
C PRO A 306 -9.65 1.30 25.01
N ALA A 307 -10.22 1.78 23.91
CA ALA A 307 -11.58 2.27 23.83
C ALA A 307 -12.61 1.14 23.94
N GLU A 308 -13.78 1.44 24.52
CA GLU A 308 -14.89 0.50 24.62
C GLU A 308 -15.32 0.03 23.22
N GLY A 309 -15.40 -1.29 23.03
CA GLY A 309 -15.74 -1.90 21.73
C GLY A 309 -14.68 -1.75 20.63
N ARG A 310 -13.60 -0.98 20.86
CA ARG A 310 -12.55 -0.67 19.86
C ARG A 310 -11.15 -0.95 20.43
N PRO A 311 -10.73 -2.21 20.55
CA PRO A 311 -9.53 -2.60 21.29
C PRO A 311 -8.19 -2.06 20.74
N LEU A 312 -8.18 -1.55 19.51
CA LEU A 312 -6.99 -0.96 18.87
C LEU A 312 -6.98 0.57 18.90
N HIS A 313 -8.05 1.19 19.39
CA HIS A 313 -8.10 2.63 19.58
C HIS A 313 -7.75 2.94 21.04
N ALA A 314 -6.85 3.89 21.26
CA ALA A 314 -6.49 4.36 22.57
C ALA A 314 -7.42 5.48 23.02
N THR A 315 -8.01 5.35 24.20
CA THR A 315 -8.62 6.46 24.96
C THR A 315 -7.55 7.24 25.73
N TRP A 316 -6.46 6.56 26.08
CA TRP A 316 -5.33 7.13 26.80
C TRP A 316 -4.05 6.36 26.49
N VAL A 317 -2.89 7.02 26.50
CA VAL A 317 -1.58 6.40 26.29
C VAL A 317 -0.70 6.74 27.48
N ASP A 318 -0.21 5.73 28.20
CA ASP A 318 0.63 5.91 29.40
C ASP A 318 2.13 5.96 29.05
N GLN A 319 2.52 5.19 28.03
CA GLN A 319 3.90 5.08 27.59
C GLN A 319 3.90 4.75 26.10
N ALA A 320 4.82 5.36 25.35
CA ALA A 320 5.01 5.08 23.94
C ALA A 320 6.46 5.30 23.50
N SER A 321 6.88 4.50 22.54
CA SER A 321 8.13 4.68 21.80
C SER A 321 7.82 4.70 20.32
N LEU A 322 8.31 5.72 19.64
CA LEU A 322 8.13 5.93 18.21
C LEU A 322 9.50 5.88 17.54
N VAL A 323 9.67 4.99 16.57
CA VAL A 323 10.86 4.95 15.72
C VAL A 323 10.40 5.30 14.32
N VAL A 324 10.96 6.37 13.75
CA VAL A 324 10.68 6.86 12.40
C VAL A 324 11.96 6.82 11.60
N TRP A 325 11.92 6.25 10.40
CA TRP A 325 13.11 6.09 9.59
C TRP A 325 12.88 6.28 8.09
N ARG A 326 13.98 6.50 7.38
CA ARG A 326 14.09 6.35 5.92
C ARG A 326 15.44 5.77 5.54
N SER A 327 15.50 5.12 4.39
CA SER A 327 16.74 4.72 3.73
C SER A 327 17.15 5.79 2.73
N THR A 328 18.44 6.12 2.69
CA THR A 328 19.07 6.95 1.64
C THR A 328 20.29 6.24 1.05
N SER A 329 20.28 4.91 1.09
CA SER A 329 21.38 4.05 0.63
C SER A 329 21.37 3.93 -0.89
N GLU A 330 22.39 4.45 -1.56
CA GLU A 330 22.54 4.31 -3.01
C GLU A 330 22.59 2.84 -3.46
N VAL A 331 23.17 1.96 -2.63
CA VAL A 331 23.26 0.53 -2.91
C VAL A 331 21.88 -0.14 -2.86
N ALA A 332 21.05 0.24 -1.89
CA ALA A 332 19.67 -0.22 -1.79
C ALA A 332 18.88 0.17 -3.05
N GLU A 333 19.00 1.41 -3.50
CA GLU A 333 18.33 1.89 -4.72
C GLU A 333 18.80 1.16 -5.98
N GLN A 334 20.10 0.87 -6.11
CA GLN A 334 20.61 0.05 -7.21
C GLN A 334 20.02 -1.37 -7.20
N ARG A 335 19.86 -2.00 -6.02
CA ARG A 335 19.23 -3.33 -5.91
C ARG A 335 17.75 -3.27 -6.29
N LYS A 336 17.01 -2.25 -5.85
CA LYS A 336 15.61 -2.02 -6.25
C LYS A 336 15.47 -1.85 -7.77
N ALA A 337 16.36 -1.09 -8.42
CA ALA A 337 16.37 -0.92 -9.87
C ALA A 337 16.69 -2.23 -10.64
N ARG A 338 17.63 -3.05 -10.14
CA ARG A 338 17.90 -4.39 -10.71
C ARG A 338 16.69 -5.32 -10.60
N HIS A 339 15.98 -5.26 -9.47
CA HIS A 339 14.75 -6.01 -9.30
C HIS A 339 13.68 -5.57 -10.29
N PHE A 340 13.48 -4.25 -10.48
CA PHE A 340 12.59 -3.71 -11.51
C PHE A 340 12.94 -4.24 -12.91
N ARG A 341 14.22 -4.21 -13.31
CA ARG A 341 14.69 -4.80 -14.58
C ARG A 341 14.29 -6.28 -14.72
N SER A 342 14.46 -7.06 -13.67
CA SER A 342 14.15 -8.50 -13.65
C SER A 342 12.65 -8.77 -13.78
N VAL A 343 11.81 -7.95 -13.13
CA VAL A 343 10.34 -8.01 -13.27
C VAL A 343 9.95 -7.73 -14.71
N VAL A 344 10.43 -6.63 -15.29
CA VAL A 344 10.16 -6.26 -16.69
C VAL A 344 10.65 -7.35 -17.64
N GLY A 345 11.86 -7.88 -17.44
CA GLY A 345 12.41 -8.95 -18.26
C GLY A 345 11.52 -10.19 -18.31
N ARG A 346 11.01 -10.64 -17.16
CA ARG A 346 10.09 -11.78 -17.09
C ARG A 346 8.72 -11.46 -17.71
N ALA A 347 8.19 -10.26 -17.46
CA ALA A 347 6.91 -9.81 -18.03
C ALA A 347 6.97 -9.76 -19.57
N SER A 348 8.04 -9.20 -20.11
CA SER A 348 8.21 -9.03 -21.56
C SER A 348 8.17 -10.33 -22.34
N GLN A 349 8.56 -11.46 -21.74
CA GLN A 349 8.54 -12.78 -22.37
C GLN A 349 7.12 -13.28 -22.69
N GLN A 350 6.09 -12.68 -22.09
CA GLN A 350 4.68 -12.99 -22.36
C GLN A 350 4.10 -12.17 -23.53
N LEU A 351 4.84 -11.15 -24.01
CA LEU A 351 4.38 -10.30 -25.09
C LEU A 351 4.58 -10.96 -26.46
N PRO A 352 3.61 -10.83 -27.37
CA PRO A 352 3.71 -11.32 -28.73
C PRO A 352 4.69 -10.43 -29.52
N GLY A 353 5.71 -11.03 -30.14
CA GLY A 353 6.79 -10.30 -30.82
C GLY A 353 6.38 -9.54 -32.10
N ASP A 354 5.14 -9.71 -32.54
CA ASP A 354 4.58 -9.21 -33.80
C ASP A 354 3.68 -7.97 -33.63
N SER A 355 3.44 -7.51 -32.40
CA SER A 355 2.67 -6.27 -32.11
C SER A 355 3.37 -5.43 -31.04
N PRO A 356 3.12 -4.11 -30.96
CA PRO A 356 3.70 -3.30 -29.89
C PRO A 356 3.14 -3.73 -28.54
N GLY A 357 4.02 -3.81 -27.54
CA GLY A 357 3.69 -4.26 -26.20
C GLY A 357 4.01 -3.25 -25.12
N ALA A 358 3.19 -3.22 -24.07
CA ALA A 358 3.44 -2.44 -22.87
C ALA A 358 3.38 -3.35 -21.62
N VAL A 359 4.25 -3.07 -20.65
CA VAL A 359 4.24 -3.73 -19.34
C VAL A 359 3.82 -2.72 -18.28
N HIS A 360 2.80 -3.04 -17.50
CA HIS A 360 2.41 -2.31 -16.31
C HIS A 360 2.95 -3.02 -15.07
N VAL A 361 3.77 -2.34 -14.27
CA VAL A 361 4.32 -2.84 -13.01
C VAL A 361 3.73 -2.05 -11.85
N GLY A 362 2.86 -2.70 -11.06
CA GLY A 362 2.17 -2.09 -9.93
C GLY A 362 2.94 -2.29 -8.63
N TYR A 363 3.33 -1.22 -7.96
CA TYR A 363 4.02 -1.23 -6.65
C TYR A 363 3.10 -0.72 -5.54
N GLU A 364 2.85 -1.57 -4.52
CA GLU A 364 2.28 -1.09 -3.24
C GLU A 364 3.45 -0.66 -2.40
N ASN A 365 3.46 0.61 -2.00
CA ASN A 365 4.36 1.05 -0.97
C ASN A 365 3.59 1.17 0.35
N VAL A 366 4.23 0.76 1.44
CA VAL A 366 3.76 1.00 2.81
C VAL A 366 4.76 1.97 3.42
N GLY A 367 4.44 3.26 3.42
CA GLY A 367 5.36 4.31 3.86
C GLY A 367 6.68 4.36 3.08
N GLY A 368 7.51 5.35 3.38
CA GLY A 368 8.97 5.24 3.15
C GLY A 368 9.51 5.41 1.74
N ASN A 369 8.72 5.07 0.71
CA ASN A 369 9.25 4.65 -0.60
C ASN A 369 8.45 5.23 -1.78
N GLY A 370 7.90 6.43 -1.64
CA GLY A 370 7.55 7.26 -2.81
C GLY A 370 8.72 7.24 -3.79
N VAL A 371 8.45 7.24 -5.11
CA VAL A 371 9.48 7.00 -6.14
C VAL A 371 10.65 7.95 -5.92
N GLU A 372 11.74 7.45 -5.33
CA GLU A 372 12.91 8.29 -5.08
C GLU A 372 13.50 8.71 -6.42
N ARG A 373 13.85 9.99 -6.57
CA ARG A 373 14.47 10.56 -7.77
C ARG A 373 15.56 9.66 -8.36
N LEU A 374 16.40 9.12 -7.48
CA LEU A 374 17.48 8.21 -7.86
C LEU A 374 16.94 6.91 -8.46
N ARG A 375 15.94 6.29 -7.84
CA ARG A 375 15.26 5.10 -8.36
C ARG A 375 14.65 5.34 -9.73
N HIS A 376 13.97 6.47 -9.91
CA HIS A 376 13.38 6.84 -11.19
C HIS A 376 14.46 6.97 -12.28
N GLN A 377 15.54 7.69 -11.99
CA GLN A 377 16.67 7.87 -12.91
C GLN A 377 17.33 6.52 -13.28
N LEU A 378 17.57 5.65 -12.28
CA LEU A 378 18.14 4.33 -12.49
C LEU A 378 17.23 3.45 -13.35
N ASN A 379 15.91 3.46 -13.09
CA ASN A 379 14.94 2.72 -13.90
C ASN A 379 14.88 3.25 -15.34
N GLN A 380 14.91 4.57 -15.52
CA GLN A 380 14.92 5.19 -16.85
C GLN A 380 16.15 4.77 -17.64
N GLN A 381 17.35 4.89 -17.07
CA GLN A 381 18.58 4.43 -17.71
C GLN A 381 18.52 2.93 -18.05
N THR A 382 18.04 2.14 -17.09
CA THR A 382 17.90 0.68 -17.26
C THR A 382 16.99 0.32 -18.42
N MET A 383 15.89 1.05 -18.64
CA MET A 383 14.92 0.81 -19.72
C MET A 383 15.41 1.36 -21.08
N LEU A 384 16.17 2.45 -21.09
CA LEU A 384 16.83 2.95 -22.31
C LEU A 384 17.82 1.92 -22.87
N GLU A 385 18.57 1.24 -22.00
CA GLU A 385 19.53 0.19 -22.35
C GLU A 385 18.92 -1.23 -22.39
N PHE A 386 17.61 -1.36 -22.18
CA PHE A 386 16.95 -2.66 -22.17
C PHE A 386 16.79 -3.20 -23.60
N ASP A 387 17.29 -4.41 -23.84
CA ASP A 387 17.08 -5.14 -25.10
C ASP A 387 15.80 -5.98 -24.99
N PRO A 388 14.70 -5.61 -25.70
CA PRO A 388 13.47 -6.39 -25.70
C PRO A 388 13.61 -7.70 -26.49
N GLY A 389 14.72 -7.94 -27.18
CA GLY A 389 14.96 -9.14 -27.96
C GLY A 389 13.90 -9.34 -29.03
N LYS A 390 13.20 -10.48 -28.99
CA LYS A 390 12.10 -10.80 -29.91
C LYS A 390 10.73 -10.34 -29.42
N THR A 391 10.66 -9.69 -28.26
CA THR A 391 9.39 -9.23 -27.68
C THR A 391 8.98 -7.91 -28.32
N GLY A 392 7.67 -7.67 -28.36
CA GLY A 392 7.10 -6.42 -28.87
C GLY A 392 7.27 -5.22 -27.93
N LEU A 393 7.98 -5.36 -26.80
CA LEU A 393 8.01 -4.36 -25.73
C LEU A 393 8.50 -2.99 -26.21
N ARG A 394 7.66 -1.97 -26.02
CA ARG A 394 7.96 -0.55 -26.32
C ARG A 394 7.88 0.35 -25.11
N MET A 395 7.06 -0.01 -24.13
CA MET A 395 6.74 0.86 -22.99
C MET A 395 6.65 0.08 -21.69
N VAL A 396 7.16 0.66 -20.61
CA VAL A 396 6.95 0.17 -19.25
C VAL A 396 6.35 1.28 -18.41
N TYR A 397 5.24 0.98 -17.73
CA TYR A 397 4.64 1.84 -16.72
C TYR A 397 4.97 1.29 -15.34
N GLY A 398 5.53 2.13 -14.47
CA GLY A 398 5.57 1.90 -13.03
C GLY A 398 4.40 2.63 -12.39
N ASN A 399 3.39 1.89 -11.97
CA ASN A 399 2.24 2.42 -11.25
C ASN A 399 2.51 2.26 -9.75
N TYR A 400 2.82 3.38 -9.08
CA TYR A 400 3.13 3.40 -7.66
C TYR A 400 1.93 3.91 -6.91
N PHE A 401 1.44 3.14 -5.94
CA PHE A 401 0.35 3.59 -5.10
C PHE A 401 0.64 3.27 -3.65
N MET A 402 0.35 4.27 -2.83
CA MET A 402 0.56 4.25 -1.40
C MET A 402 -0.78 4.54 -0.76
N PRO A 403 -1.51 3.49 -0.35
CA PRO A 403 -2.66 3.69 0.51
C PRO A 403 -2.19 4.30 1.83
N GLU A 404 -2.95 5.26 2.32
CA GLU A 404 -2.58 6.04 3.49
C GLU A 404 -3.71 6.01 4.52
N LEU A 405 -3.30 5.89 5.78
CA LEU A 405 -4.10 6.34 6.89
C LEU A 405 -4.03 7.87 6.88
N VAL A 406 -5.14 8.51 6.51
CA VAL A 406 -5.24 9.95 6.40
C VAL A 406 -5.16 10.62 7.76
N THR A 407 -4.46 11.76 7.80
CA THR A 407 -4.51 12.69 8.92
C THR A 407 -5.56 13.78 8.72
N SER A 408 -6.19 13.81 7.55
CA SER A 408 -7.26 14.74 7.18
C SER A 408 -8.55 14.50 7.96
N ARG A 409 -9.23 15.60 8.30
CA ARG A 409 -10.56 15.57 8.88
C ARG A 409 -11.56 15.01 7.86
N ASN A 410 -12.44 14.10 8.29
CA ASN A 410 -13.52 13.49 7.49
C ASN A 410 -13.06 12.58 6.35
N GLU A 411 -11.80 12.13 6.34
CA GLU A 411 -11.33 11.09 5.45
C GLU A 411 -11.09 9.80 6.25
N SER A 412 -11.39 8.64 5.66
CA SER A 412 -11.16 7.33 6.28
C SER A 412 -10.07 6.51 5.58
N CYS A 413 -9.65 6.94 4.39
CA CYS A 413 -8.55 6.40 3.61
C CYS A 413 -8.19 7.40 2.50
N ALA A 414 -6.92 7.42 2.10
CA ALA A 414 -6.47 8.06 0.86
C ALA A 414 -5.53 7.12 0.11
N VAL A 415 -5.30 7.41 -1.16
CA VAL A 415 -4.25 6.78 -1.95
C VAL A 415 -3.49 7.87 -2.65
N SER A 416 -2.19 7.94 -2.38
CA SER A 416 -1.27 8.70 -3.21
C SER A 416 -0.83 7.80 -4.36
N GLU A 417 -1.03 8.26 -5.59
CA GLU A 417 -0.60 7.56 -6.80
C GLU A 417 0.48 8.35 -7.55
N THR A 418 1.49 7.66 -8.05
CA THR A 418 2.52 8.22 -8.92
C THR A 418 2.71 7.30 -10.11
N LEU A 419 2.62 7.88 -11.32
CA LEU A 419 2.96 7.20 -12.56
C LEU A 419 4.39 7.56 -12.97
N ALA A 420 5.20 6.54 -13.25
CA ALA A 420 6.41 6.70 -14.03
C ALA A 420 6.30 5.88 -15.31
N TRP A 421 6.73 6.44 -16.45
CA TRP A 421 6.74 5.74 -17.72
C TRP A 421 8.16 5.71 -18.29
N TYR A 422 8.50 4.59 -18.94
CA TYR A 422 9.84 4.30 -19.40
C TYR A 422 9.80 3.73 -20.81
N PRO A 423 10.16 4.53 -21.85
CA PRO A 423 10.33 4.03 -23.19
C PRO A 423 11.49 3.04 -23.26
N VAL A 424 11.31 1.98 -24.05
CA VAL A 424 12.31 0.93 -24.21
C VAL A 424 13.10 1.15 -25.50
N GLY A 425 14.43 1.08 -25.41
CA GLY A 425 15.33 1.08 -26.58
C GLY A 425 15.37 2.37 -27.39
N GLY A 426 15.05 3.53 -26.80
CA GLY A 426 15.18 4.85 -27.43
C GLY A 426 14.23 5.14 -28.61
N GLY A 427 13.19 4.33 -28.79
CA GLY A 427 12.14 4.57 -29.79
C GLY A 427 11.29 5.82 -29.49
N ARG A 428 10.59 6.34 -30.50
CA ARG A 428 9.64 7.48 -30.35
C ARG A 428 8.63 7.21 -29.23
N GLU A 429 8.26 8.26 -28.49
CA GLU A 429 7.25 8.33 -27.43
C GLU A 429 5.83 8.01 -27.93
N VAL A 430 5.59 6.80 -28.43
CA VAL A 430 4.23 6.30 -28.66
C VAL A 430 3.90 5.40 -27.49
N HIS A 431 3.10 5.92 -26.57
CA HIS A 431 2.68 5.20 -25.37
C HIS A 431 1.15 5.12 -25.34
N PRO A 432 0.56 3.93 -25.17
CA PRO A 432 -0.87 3.71 -25.39
C PRO A 432 -1.76 4.34 -24.30
N LEU A 433 -1.17 4.80 -23.20
CA LEU A 433 -1.89 5.32 -22.03
C LEU A 433 -1.09 6.47 -21.37
N PRO A 434 -1.04 7.65 -21.99
CA PRO A 434 -0.36 8.82 -21.41
C PRO A 434 -0.98 9.26 -20.09
N GLU A 435 -0.13 9.70 -19.17
CA GLU A 435 -0.48 10.48 -17.95
C GLU A 435 -1.53 9.85 -17.02
N HIS A 436 -1.84 8.57 -17.21
CA HIS A 436 -2.93 7.90 -16.52
C HIS A 436 -2.66 7.71 -15.03
N MET A 437 -3.73 7.81 -14.27
CA MET A 437 -3.83 7.28 -12.92
C MET A 437 -4.81 6.10 -12.93
N LEU A 438 -4.54 5.10 -12.10
CA LEU A 438 -5.40 3.93 -11.89
C LEU A 438 -6.51 4.24 -10.88
N PHE A 439 -6.24 5.11 -9.89
CA PHE A 439 -7.17 5.51 -8.83
C PHE A 439 -7.88 6.84 -9.09
N SER A 440 -7.51 7.57 -10.15
CA SER A 440 -8.14 8.83 -10.56
C SER A 440 -8.39 8.89 -12.06
N ASP A 441 -9.45 9.59 -12.44
CA ASP A 441 -9.69 9.96 -13.85
C ASP A 441 -8.87 11.19 -14.26
N GLU A 442 -8.35 11.94 -13.29
CA GLU A 442 -7.46 13.07 -13.54
C GLU A 442 -6.13 12.59 -14.12
N ASP A 443 -5.56 13.41 -15.00
CA ASP A 443 -4.21 13.21 -15.48
C ASP A 443 -3.22 13.57 -14.38
N GLY A 444 -2.15 12.79 -14.28
CA GLY A 444 -1.07 13.10 -13.35
C GLY A 444 -0.46 14.46 -13.65
N LEU A 445 -0.52 15.41 -12.70
CA LEU A 445 0.20 16.67 -12.84
C LEU A 445 1.72 16.39 -12.75
N PRO A 446 2.54 16.93 -13.67
CA PRO A 446 3.98 16.92 -13.51
C PRO A 446 4.36 17.70 -12.25
N GLY A 447 4.67 17.00 -11.16
CA GLY A 447 5.23 17.54 -9.94
C GLY A 447 6.57 16.89 -9.65
N GLU A 448 7.46 17.59 -8.94
CA GLU A 448 8.57 16.93 -8.25
C GLU A 448 8.01 16.11 -7.06
N HIS A 449 7.30 15.03 -7.38
CA HIS A 449 7.12 13.90 -6.46
C HIS A 449 8.22 12.84 -6.72
N PHE A 450 9.37 13.30 -7.23
CA PHE A 450 10.61 12.57 -7.52
C PHE A 450 11.72 13.01 -6.56
#